data_AF-A0A1S7LG22-F1
#
_entry.id   AF-A0A1S7LG22-F1
#
_cell.length_a   1.000
_cell.length_b   1.000
_cell.length_c   1.000
_cell.angle_alpha   90.00
_cell.angle_beta   90.00
_cell.angle_gamma   90.00
#
_symmetry.space_group_name_H-M   'P 1'
#
loop_
_entity.id
_entity.type
_entity.pdbx_description
1 polymer ?
#
loop_
_entity_poly.entity_id
_entity_poly.type
_entity_poly.pdbx_seq_one_letter_code
_entity_poly.pdbx_strand_id
1 'polypeptide(L)'
;MTHAIDGTVGVEFTKRTTAAEFALGHTVRGSANTLWIYVQASEAVATGTCTVNSSTFLLTDAAGNHTAETAFASGEYGWVRQTTGMTV
;
A
#
# COMPACT_ATOMS: atom_id res chain seq x y z
N MET A 1 -1.77 -15.62 -6.00
CA MET A 1 -2.56 -14.37 -5.90
C MET A 1 -2.76 -14.09 -4.42
N THR A 2 -2.06 -13.09 -3.89
CA THR A 2 -2.20 -12.67 -2.49
C THR A 2 -3.61 -12.08 -2.36
N HIS A 3 -4.46 -12.69 -1.54
CA HIS A 3 -5.80 -12.17 -1.24
C HIS A 3 -5.82 -11.69 0.21
N ALA A 4 -6.76 -10.80 0.51
CA ALA A 4 -7.05 -10.42 1.88
C ALA A 4 -7.63 -11.63 2.63
N ILE A 5 -7.05 -11.93 3.80
CA ILE A 5 -7.55 -12.98 4.71
C ILE A 5 -8.38 -12.40 5.86
N ASP A 6 -8.42 -11.08 5.97
CA ASP A 6 -9.16 -10.34 7.00
C ASP A 6 -10.68 -10.28 6.73
N GLY A 7 -11.16 -10.94 5.67
CA GLY A 7 -12.56 -10.87 5.23
C GLY A 7 -12.87 -9.66 4.34
N THR A 8 -11.89 -8.80 4.05
CA THR A 8 -12.05 -7.69 3.08
C THR A 8 -12.17 -8.24 1.66
N VAL A 9 -13.34 -8.07 1.05
CA VAL A 9 -13.61 -8.51 -0.32
C VAL A 9 -13.24 -7.39 -1.31
N GLY A 10 -12.72 -7.75 -2.48
CA GLY A 10 -12.39 -6.79 -3.55
C GLY A 10 -11.02 -6.11 -3.41
N VAL A 11 -10.16 -6.60 -2.50
CA VAL A 11 -8.80 -6.09 -2.34
C VAL A 11 -7.90 -6.66 -3.43
N GLU A 12 -7.41 -5.79 -4.31
CA GLU A 12 -6.45 -6.13 -5.34
C GLU A 12 -5.14 -5.35 -5.12
N PHE A 13 -4.13 -6.02 -4.56
CA PHE A 13 -2.89 -5.37 -4.12
C PHE A 13 -2.04 -4.80 -5.27
N THR A 14 -2.17 -5.40 -6.45
CA THR A 14 -1.51 -4.97 -7.69
C THR A 14 -2.28 -3.90 -8.45
N LYS A 15 -3.53 -3.61 -8.06
CA LYS A 15 -4.34 -2.60 -8.72
C LYS A 15 -3.86 -1.20 -8.35
N ARG A 16 -3.89 -0.33 -9.33
CA ARG A 16 -3.73 1.11 -9.18
C ARG A 16 -4.95 1.78 -9.79
N THR A 17 -5.48 2.76 -9.09
CA THR A 17 -6.68 3.47 -9.51
C THR A 17 -6.50 4.95 -9.24
N THR A 18 -7.00 5.81 -10.10
CA THR A 18 -7.00 7.26 -9.87
C THR A 18 -8.14 7.70 -8.94
N ALA A 19 -9.04 6.79 -8.58
CA ALA A 19 -10.14 7.03 -7.65
C ALA A 19 -9.96 6.19 -6.38
N ALA A 20 -10.20 6.79 -5.22
CA ALA A 20 -10.15 6.08 -3.95
C ALA A 20 -11.24 4.98 -3.89
N GLU A 21 -10.84 3.72 -4.00
CA GLU A 21 -11.72 2.56 -3.79
C GLU A 21 -11.93 2.29 -2.28
N PHE A 22 -10.96 2.68 -1.46
CA PHE A 22 -10.98 2.52 -0.01
C PHE A 22 -10.56 3.83 0.69
N ALA A 23 -10.87 3.94 1.98
CA ALA A 23 -10.38 5.04 2.80
C ALA A 23 -8.85 5.00 2.91
N LEU A 24 -8.21 6.15 2.87
CA LEU A 24 -6.77 6.28 3.10
C LEU A 24 -6.41 5.80 4.51
N GLY A 25 -5.34 5.01 4.60
CA GLY A 25 -4.93 4.37 5.85
C GLY A 25 -5.70 3.11 6.20
N HIS A 26 -6.62 2.64 5.34
CA HIS A 26 -7.26 1.36 5.53
C HIS A 26 -6.20 0.25 5.48
N THR A 27 -6.17 -0.58 6.52
CA THR A 27 -5.19 -1.66 6.63
C THR A 27 -5.89 -3.00 6.45
N VAL A 28 -5.24 -3.89 5.71
CA VAL A 28 -5.74 -5.22 5.40
C VAL A 28 -4.62 -6.23 5.56
N ARG A 29 -4.96 -7.40 6.10
CA ARG A 29 -4.01 -8.50 6.21
C ARG A 29 -4.10 -9.39 4.98
N GLY A 30 -2.98 -9.56 4.29
CA GLY A 30 -2.86 -10.47 3.16
C GLY A 30 -2.58 -11.91 3.60
N SER A 31 -2.86 -12.87 2.73
CA SER A 31 -2.70 -14.31 2.96
C SER A 31 -1.31 -14.77 3.44
N ALA A 32 -0.26 -14.01 3.16
CA ALA A 32 1.09 -14.28 3.64
C ALA A 32 1.39 -13.69 5.04
N ASN A 33 0.35 -13.35 5.83
CA ASN A 33 0.45 -12.59 7.08
C ASN A 33 1.13 -11.22 6.91
N THR A 34 1.19 -10.71 5.68
CA THR A 34 1.71 -9.39 5.33
C THR A 34 0.65 -8.34 5.59
N LEU A 35 1.02 -7.24 6.24
CA LEU A 35 0.13 -6.12 6.46
C LEU A 35 0.19 -5.17 5.26
N TRP A 36 -0.96 -4.81 4.73
CA TRP A 36 -1.10 -3.91 3.59
C TRP A 36 -1.85 -2.68 4.04
N ILE A 37 -1.47 -1.53 3.51
CA ILE A 37 -2.11 -0.25 3.80
C ILE A 37 -2.49 0.44 2.49
N TYR A 38 -3.71 0.98 2.45
CA TYR A 38 -4.22 1.74 1.32
C TYR A 38 -3.75 3.18 1.40
N VAL A 39 -3.06 3.62 0.35
CA VAL A 39 -2.35 4.90 0.31
C VAL A 39 -2.57 5.59 -1.02
N GLN A 40 -2.28 6.89 -1.05
CA GLN A 40 -2.24 7.67 -2.28
C GLN A 40 -0.81 8.07 -2.59
N ALA A 41 -0.36 7.84 -3.81
CA ALA A 41 0.91 8.31 -4.30
C ALA A 41 0.88 9.84 -4.44
N SER A 42 1.71 10.53 -3.65
CA SER A 42 1.89 11.99 -3.78
C SER A 42 2.67 12.34 -5.04
N GLU A 43 3.52 11.41 -5.49
CA GLU A 43 4.43 11.55 -6.62
C GLU A 43 4.48 10.22 -7.38
N ALA A 44 5.15 10.17 -8.54
CA ALA A 44 5.38 8.89 -9.19
C ALA A 44 6.37 8.06 -8.36
N VAL A 45 5.96 6.86 -7.96
CA VAL A 45 6.73 5.94 -7.11
C VAL A 45 7.07 4.69 -7.89
N ALA A 46 8.33 4.31 -7.93
CA ALA A 46 8.75 3.10 -8.62
C ALA A 46 8.45 1.83 -7.78
N THR A 47 8.55 0.66 -8.40
CA THR A 47 8.52 -0.60 -7.64
C THR A 47 9.73 -0.67 -6.72
N GLY A 48 9.52 -0.80 -5.42
CA GLY A 48 10.62 -0.79 -4.46
C GLY A 48 10.22 -0.39 -3.05
N THR A 49 11.21 0.02 -2.25
CA THR A 49 10.97 0.55 -0.91
C THR A 49 10.49 1.98 -0.99
N CYS A 50 9.47 2.28 -0.21
CA CYS A 50 8.75 3.54 -0.24
C CYS A 50 8.32 3.95 1.18
N THR A 51 8.06 5.23 1.36
CA THR A 51 7.67 5.79 2.65
C THR A 51 6.23 6.23 2.58
N VAL A 52 5.45 5.88 3.60
CA VAL A 52 4.09 6.36 3.76
C VAL A 52 4.08 7.34 4.91
N ASN A 53 3.56 8.54 4.66
CA ASN A 53 3.30 9.48 5.73
C ASN A 53 2.12 8.95 6.58
N SER A 54 2.35 8.65 7.85
CA SER A 54 1.33 8.07 8.74
C SER A 54 0.16 9.02 9.05
N SER A 55 0.30 10.32 8.83
CA SER A 55 -0.74 11.32 9.09
C SER A 55 -1.61 11.59 7.88
N THR A 56 -1.03 11.58 6.67
CA THR A 56 -1.75 11.88 5.42
C THR A 56 -1.96 10.65 4.52
N PHE A 57 -1.33 9.52 4.85
CA PHE A 57 -1.29 8.31 4.04
C PHE A 57 -0.84 8.54 2.59
N LEU A 58 0.00 9.57 2.43
CA LEU A 58 0.66 9.87 1.18
C LEU A 58 1.92 9.04 1.05
N LEU A 59 2.03 8.33 -0.07
CA LEU A 59 3.17 7.53 -0.46
C LEU A 59 4.17 8.39 -1.25
N THR A 60 5.45 8.29 -0.88
CA THR A 60 6.56 8.93 -1.57
C THR A 60 7.65 7.90 -1.91
N ASP A 61 8.39 8.17 -3.00
CA ASP A 61 9.52 7.36 -3.48
C ASP A 61 10.77 7.60 -2.61
N ALA A 62 10.60 7.48 -1.30
CA ALA A 62 11.68 7.55 -0.33
C ALA A 62 11.85 6.19 0.31
N ALA A 63 13.08 5.69 0.41
CA ALA A 63 13.37 4.40 1.04
C ALA A 63 12.86 4.39 2.50
N GLY A 64 11.78 3.64 2.74
CA GLY A 64 11.09 3.59 4.02
C GLY A 64 10.71 2.19 4.46
N ASN A 65 9.74 2.12 5.37
CA ASN A 65 9.27 0.87 5.97
C ASN A 65 8.19 0.15 5.14
N HIS A 66 7.83 0.68 3.98
CA HIS A 66 6.85 0.09 3.08
C HIS A 66 7.49 -0.36 1.77
N THR A 67 6.82 -1.25 1.06
CA THR A 67 7.24 -1.75 -0.24
C THR A 67 6.07 -1.70 -1.22
N ALA A 68 6.29 -1.00 -2.32
CA ALA A 68 5.40 -0.92 -3.46
C ALA A 68 5.73 -2.06 -4.43
N GLU A 69 4.88 -3.09 -4.49
CA GLU A 69 5.02 -4.19 -5.47
C GLU A 69 4.74 -3.73 -6.91
N THR A 70 3.96 -2.66 -7.07
CA THR A 70 3.62 -2.08 -8.36
C THR A 70 3.88 -0.59 -8.31
N ALA A 71 4.49 -0.06 -9.37
CA ALA A 71 4.74 1.37 -9.52
C ALA A 71 3.42 2.14 -9.45
N PHE A 72 3.49 3.36 -8.93
CA PHE A 72 2.37 4.29 -8.85
C PHE A 72 2.69 5.52 -9.69
N ALA A 73 1.71 6.02 -10.44
CA ALA A 73 1.75 7.38 -10.95
C ALA A 73 1.30 8.37 -9.87
N SER A 74 1.68 9.63 -10.04
CA SER A 74 1.29 10.71 -9.13
C SER A 74 -0.23 10.83 -9.05
N GLY A 75 -0.76 10.80 -7.83
CA GLY A 75 -2.20 10.89 -7.53
C GLY A 75 -2.93 9.55 -7.56
N GLU A 76 -2.28 8.45 -7.93
CA GLU A 76 -2.90 7.12 -7.90
C GLU A 76 -3.01 6.57 -6.49
N TYR A 77 -4.02 5.74 -6.29
CA TYR A 77 -4.28 5.01 -5.07
C TYR A 77 -4.00 3.53 -5.28
N GLY A 78 -3.60 2.88 -4.20
CA GLY A 78 -3.38 1.45 -4.20
C GLY A 78 -2.83 0.97 -2.88
N TRP A 79 -2.47 -0.31 -2.87
CA TRP A 79 -1.98 -0.97 -1.67
C TRP A 79 -0.46 -1.06 -1.68
N VAL A 80 0.14 -0.74 -0.53
CA VAL A 80 1.56 -0.99 -0.27
C VAL A 80 1.74 -1.93 0.91
N ARG A 81 2.75 -2.78 0.81
CA ARG A 81 3.07 -3.76 1.84
C ARG A 81 3.89 -3.10 2.91
N GLN A 82 3.59 -3.33 4.17
CA GLN A 82 4.47 -2.97 5.26
C GLN A 82 5.59 -4.01 5.37
N THR A 83 6.84 -3.56 5.32
CA THR A 83 8.04 -4.40 5.31
C THR A 83 8.74 -4.42 6.68
N THR A 84 8.66 -3.33 7.44
CA THR A 84 9.18 -3.28 8.82
C THR A 84 8.03 -3.17 9.81
N GLY A 85 7.84 -4.21 10.64
CA GLY A 85 6.75 -4.22 11.63
C GLY A 85 6.49 -5.52 12.39
N MET A 86 7.31 -6.56 12.26
CA MET A 86 7.34 -7.66 13.23
C MET A 86 8.79 -7.95 13.62
N THR A 87 9.36 -7.08 14.45
CA THR A 87 10.25 -7.58 15.50
C THR A 87 9.32 -8.06 16.61
N VAL A 88 9.25 -9.39 16.77
CA VAL A 88 8.71 -10.04 17.96
C VAL A 88 9.50 -9.62 19.20
#